data_AF-A0A4R5LNE7-F1
#
_entry.id   AF-A0A4R5LNE7-F1
#
_cell.length_a   1.000
_cell.length_b   1.000
_cell.length_c   1.000
_cell.angle_alpha   90.00
_cell.angle_beta   90.00
_cell.angle_gamma   90.00
#
_symmetry.space_group_name_H-M   'P 1'
#
loop_
_entity.id
_entity.type
_entity.pdbx_description
1 polymer ?
#
loop_
_entity_poly.entity_id
_entity_poly.type
_entity_poly.pdbx_seq_one_letter_code
_entity_poly.pdbx_strand_id
1 'polypeptide(L)' 'MKTPALREVSTRLEEAVALLPGEPAGPADLYDRYEEVAIAILDSEHGDFIPGELQEYLETLLYAKQLELGLIPFPDPAEA' A
#
# COMPACT_ATOMS: atom_id res chain seq x y z
N MET A 1 -12.94 7.29 19.82
CA MET A 1 -11.69 6.71 19.30
C MET A 1 -10.86 7.83 18.69
N LYS A 2 -9.54 7.76 18.76
CA LYS A 2 -8.68 8.59 17.91
C LYS A 2 -8.49 7.80 16.62
N THR A 3 -8.89 8.36 15.48
CA THR A 3 -8.55 7.82 14.17
C THR A 3 -7.02 7.80 14.06
N PRO A 4 -6.40 6.67 13.68
CA PRO A 4 -4.97 6.61 13.42
C PRO A 4 -4.59 7.61 12.32
N ALA A 5 -3.37 8.13 12.32
CA ALA A 5 -2.96 9.01 11.23
C ALA A 5 -2.63 8.19 9.97
N LEU A 6 -2.98 8.67 8.77
CA LEU A 6 -2.63 7.99 7.51
C LEU A 6 -1.12 7.72 7.39
N ARG A 7 -0.27 8.60 7.91
CA ARG A 7 1.18 8.37 7.95
C ARG A 7 1.60 7.17 8.82
N GLU A 8 0.85 6.87 9.86
CA GLU A 8 1.08 5.69 10.70
C GLU A 8 0.63 4.42 9.98
N VAL A 9 -0.37 4.50 9.10
CA VAL A 9 -0.76 3.40 8.20
C VAL A 9 0.40 3.04 7.26
N SER A 10 1.02 4.03 6.61
CA SER A 10 2.14 3.74 5.69
C SER A 10 3.33 3.11 6.39
N THR A 11 3.66 3.57 7.61
CA THR A 11 4.73 2.98 8.41
C THR A 11 4.44 1.52 8.75
N ARG A 12 3.21 1.22 9.19
CA ARG A 12 2.80 -0.16 9.52
C ARG A 12 2.76 -1.08 8.31
N LEU A 13 2.35 -0.57 7.15
CA LEU A 13 2.37 -1.32 5.90
C LEU A 13 3.81 -1.78 5.57
N GLU A 14 4.77 -0.85 5.58
CA GLU A 14 6.20 -1.14 5.32
C GLU A 14 6.76 -2.14 6.33
N GLU A 15 6.49 -1.93 7.63
CA GLU A 15 6.93 -2.84 8.70
C GLU A 15 6.34 -4.23 8.55
N ALA A 16 5.04 -4.35 8.27
CA ALA A 16 4.37 -5.63 8.12
C ALA A 16 4.87 -6.41 6.91
N VAL A 17 5.11 -5.74 5.77
CA VAL A 17 5.73 -6.37 4.59
C VAL A 17 7.15 -6.86 4.90
N ALA A 18 7.95 -6.05 5.60
CA ALA A 18 9.32 -6.42 5.98
C ALA A 18 9.38 -7.61 6.96
N LEU A 19 8.31 -7.85 7.72
CA LEU A 19 8.19 -8.97 8.65
C LEU A 19 7.67 -10.26 7.99
N LEU A 20 7.21 -10.22 6.74
CA LEU A 20 6.77 -11.43 6.05
C LEU A 20 7.96 -12.39 5.86
N PRO A 21 7.77 -13.69 6.10
CA PRO A 21 8.85 -14.66 5.97
C PRO A 21 9.27 -14.85 4.51
N GLY A 22 10.57 -15.07 4.30
CA GLY A 22 11.16 -15.33 2.99
C GLY A 22 11.48 -14.05 2.21
N GLU A 23 12.37 -14.15 1.24
CA GLU A 23 12.71 -13.04 0.34
C GLU A 23 11.77 -13.04 -0.87
N PRO A 24 11.37 -11.88 -1.38
CA PRO A 24 10.59 -11.82 -2.61
C PRO A 24 11.41 -12.31 -3.80
N ALA A 25 10.80 -13.11 -4.68
CA ALA A 25 11.44 -13.66 -5.87
C ALA A 25 11.72 -12.59 -6.96
N GLY A 26 11.13 -11.41 -6.82
CA GLY A 26 11.32 -10.27 -7.73
C GLY A 26 10.36 -9.12 -7.41
N PRO A 27 10.37 -8.05 -8.24
CA PRO A 27 9.56 -6.86 -8.01
C PRO A 27 8.05 -7.14 -7.98
N ALA A 28 7.55 -8.05 -8.82
CA ALA A 28 6.13 -8.43 -8.83
C ALA A 28 5.73 -9.15 -7.52
N ASP A 29 6.50 -10.15 -7.09
CA ASP A 29 6.25 -10.86 -5.83
C ASP A 29 6.38 -9.93 -4.61
N LEU A 30 7.28 -8.94 -4.65
CA LEU A 30 7.34 -7.90 -3.63
C LEU A 30 6.07 -7.04 -3.63
N TYR A 31 5.57 -6.63 -4.79
CA TYR A 31 4.32 -5.88 -4.89
C TYR A 31 3.12 -6.69 -4.39
N ASP A 32 3.02 -7.96 -4.74
CA ASP A 32 1.94 -8.86 -4.29
C ASP A 32 1.88 -8.90 -2.76
N ARG A 33 3.05 -8.95 -2.09
CA ARG A 33 3.13 -8.85 -0.62
C ARG A 33 2.64 -7.50 -0.07
N TYR A 34 2.95 -6.38 -0.73
CA TYR A 34 2.39 -5.08 -0.35
C TYR A 34 0.86 -5.05 -0.49
N GLU A 35 0.34 -5.60 -1.59
CA GLU A 35 -1.10 -5.67 -1.85
C GLU A 35 -1.83 -6.51 -0.80
N GLU A 36 -1.30 -7.70 -0.48
CA GLU A 36 -1.85 -8.58 0.57
C GLU A 36 -1.91 -7.88 1.93
N VAL A 37 -0.83 -7.19 2.33
CA VAL A 37 -0.78 -6.48 3.62
C VAL A 37 -1.70 -5.26 3.62
N ALA A 38 -1.76 -4.50 2.52
CA ALA A 38 -2.66 -3.36 2.39
C ALA A 38 -4.13 -3.77 2.53
N ILE A 39 -4.53 -4.90 1.90
CA ILE A 39 -5.88 -5.47 2.05
C ILE A 39 -6.14 -5.83 3.50
N ALA A 40 -5.21 -6.51 4.18
CA ALA A 40 -5.38 -6.89 5.58
C ALA A 40 -5.52 -5.67 6.52
N ILE A 41 -4.79 -4.59 6.26
CA ILE A 41 -4.93 -3.32 6.98
C ILE A 41 -6.30 -2.70 6.70
N LEU A 42 -6.73 -2.64 5.44
CA LEU A 42 -8.03 -2.07 5.06
C LEU A 42 -9.18 -2.83 5.75
N ASP A 43 -9.18 -4.16 5.68
CA ASP A 43 -10.22 -5.01 6.28
C ASP A 43 -10.31 -4.84 7.81
N SER A 44 -9.19 -4.58 8.48
CA SER A 44 -9.15 -4.45 9.93
C SER A 44 -9.41 -3.03 10.44
N GLU A 45 -9.09 -1.99 9.66
CA GLU A 45 -9.04 -0.62 10.16
C GLU A 45 -9.99 0.35 9.46
N HIS A 46 -10.65 -0.02 8.35
CA HIS A 46 -11.49 0.92 7.58
C HIS A 46 -12.56 1.63 8.42
N GLY A 47 -13.06 1.00 9.50
CA GLY A 47 -14.06 1.56 10.41
C GLY A 47 -13.54 2.71 11.30
N ASP A 48 -12.22 2.88 11.40
CA ASP A 48 -11.58 3.91 12.22
C ASP A 48 -11.40 5.23 11.46
N PHE A 49 -11.55 5.21 10.14
CA PHE A 49 -11.33 6.33 9.23
C PHE A 49 -12.64 6.86 8.64
N ILE A 50 -12.56 8.01 7.97
CA ILE A 50 -13.68 8.47 7.14
C ILE A 50 -13.92 7.42 6.05
N PRO A 51 -15.18 7.06 5.73
CA PRO A 51 -15.46 6.08 4.68
C PRO A 51 -14.73 6.42 3.38
N GLY A 52 -13.96 5.47 2.85
CA GLY A 52 -13.16 5.61 1.63
C GLY A 52 -11.76 6.19 1.82
N GLU A 53 -11.48 6.92 2.90
CA GLU A 53 -10.20 7.61 3.10
C GLU A 53 -9.01 6.65 3.19
N LEU A 54 -9.15 5.59 3.99
CA LEU A 54 -8.09 4.57 4.12
C LEU A 54 -7.87 3.82 2.81
N GLN A 55 -8.96 3.51 2.09
CA GLN A 55 -8.89 2.80 0.82
C GLN A 55 -8.15 3.63 -0.23
N GLU A 56 -8.56 4.87 -0.46
CA GLU A 56 -7.92 5.77 -1.43
C GLU A 56 -6.43 5.98 -1.10
N TYR A 57 -6.12 6.09 0.19
CA TYR A 57 -4.74 6.25 0.65
C TYR A 57 -3.89 5.00 0.34
N LEU A 58 -4.38 3.81 0.66
CA LEU A 58 -3.69 2.55 0.38
C LEU A 58 -3.54 2.29 -1.13
N GLU A 59 -4.58 2.56 -1.92
CA GLU A 59 -4.52 2.48 -3.40
C GLU A 59 -3.45 3.42 -3.97
N THR A 60 -3.36 4.64 -3.44
CA THR A 60 -2.32 5.61 -3.84
C THR A 60 -0.92 5.11 -3.50
N LEU A 61 -0.73 4.52 -2.31
CA LEU A 61 0.54 3.92 -1.91
C LEU A 61 0.92 2.75 -2.80
N LEU A 62 -0.02 1.84 -3.10
CA LEU A 62 0.20 0.71 -3.98
C LEU A 62 0.58 1.16 -5.39
N TYR A 63 -0.11 2.17 -5.94
CA TYR A 63 0.25 2.76 -7.22
C TYR A 63 1.68 3.33 -7.23
N ALA A 64 2.07 4.06 -6.17
CA ALA A 64 3.43 4.54 -6.01
C ALA A 64 4.45 3.39 -5.94
N LYS A 65 4.11 2.27 -5.27
CA LYS A 65 4.95 1.07 -5.23
C LYS A 65 5.11 0.41 -6.60
N GLN A 66 4.05 0.34 -7.41
CA GLN A 66 4.17 -0.17 -8.78
C GLN A 66 5.15 0.66 -9.61
N LEU A 67 5.17 1.99 -9.44
CA LEU A 67 6.14 2.87 -10.08
C LEU A 67 7.56 2.65 -9.55
N GLU A 68 7.74 2.62 -8.23
CA GLU A 68 9.04 2.39 -7.57
C GLU A 68 9.68 1.05 -8.00
N LEU A 69 8.86 0.01 -8.16
CA LEU A 69 9.28 -1.33 -8.53
C LEU A 69 9.41 -1.52 -10.05
N GLY A 70 9.09 -0.50 -10.85
CA GLY A 70 9.16 -0.54 -12.30
C GLY A 70 8.14 -1.50 -12.95
N LEU A 71 7.02 -1.76 -12.27
CA LEU A 71 5.95 -2.64 -12.75
C LEU A 71 5.02 -1.94 -13.72
N ILE A 72 4.89 -0.62 -13.60
CA ILE A 72 4.16 0.25 -14.54
C ILE A 72 5.05 1.43 -14.94
N PRO A 73 4.87 1.98 -16.16
CA PRO A 73 5.56 3.20 -16.55
C PRO A 73 5.03 4.40 -15.75
N PHE A 74 5.90 5.38 -15.51
CA PHE A 74 5.44 6.68 -15.02
C PHE A 74 4.54 7.33 -16.08
N PRO A 75 3.34 7.79 -15.72
CA PRO A 75 2.40 8.34 -16.69
C PRO A 75 3.01 9.57 -17.36
N ASP A 76 2.88 9.65 -18.69
CA ASP A 76 3.27 10.84 -19.43
C ASP A 76 2.24 11.95 -19.13
N PRO A 77 2.66 13.11 -18.58
CA PRO A 77 1.74 14.22 -18.34
C PRO A 77 1.07 14.76 -19.61
N ALA A 78 1.53 14.39 -20.81
CA ALA A 78 0.88 14.73 -22.07
C ALA A 78 -0.29 13.80 -22.46
N GLU A 79 -0.47 12.66 -21.78
CA GLU A 79 -1.53 11.67 -22.06
C GLU A 79 -2.70 11.71 -21.05
N ALA A 80 -2.66 12.61 -20.07
CA ALA A 80 -3.63 12.74 -18.97
C ALA A 80 -4.77 13.74 -19.23
#